data_AF-A0A0B1YBH8-F1
#
_entry.id   AF-A0A0B1YBH8-F1
#
_cell.length_a   1.000
_cell.length_b   1.000
_cell.length_c   1.000
_cell.angle_alpha   90.00
_cell.angle_beta   90.00
_cell.angle_gamma   90.00
#
_symmetry.space_group_name_H-M   'P 1'
#
loop_
_entity.id
_entity.type
_entity.pdbx_description
1 polymer ?
#
loop_
_entity_poly.entity_id
_entity_poly.type
_entity_poly.pdbx_seq_one_letter_code
_entity_poly.pdbx_strand_id
1 'polypeptide(L)' 'MPVQKGVTFQGRDVFVDYPFEEVMFRWDHQAELIYRCFYGEGEWPEPLPHDNRLFNDALLYGDEIDRQQYDVKARDRSKR' A
#
# COMPACT_ATOMS: atom_id res chain seq x y z
N MET A 1 -12.41 2.76 10.54
CA MET A 1 -13.61 2.92 9.68
C MET A 1 -13.26 2.35 8.32
N PRO A 2 -14.15 1.63 7.63
CA PRO A 2 -13.83 1.05 6.32
C PRO A 2 -13.60 2.18 5.30
N VAL A 3 -12.48 2.10 4.58
CA VAL A 3 -12.12 3.06 3.53
C VAL A 3 -13.09 2.89 2.35
N GLN A 4 -13.90 3.90 2.06
CA GLN A 4 -14.84 3.89 0.95
C GLN A 4 -14.08 4.10 -0.38
N LYS A 5 -14.02 3.04 -1.21
CA LYS A 5 -13.19 2.94 -2.43
C LYS A 5 -13.46 3.97 -3.55
N GLY A 6 -14.50 4.81 -3.46
CA GLY A 6 -14.98 5.57 -4.62
C GLY A 6 -14.35 6.94 -4.85
N VAL A 7 -14.30 7.78 -3.82
CA VAL A 7 -14.02 9.23 -4.00
C VAL A 7 -12.56 9.59 -3.72
N THR A 8 -11.89 8.79 -2.88
CA THR A 8 -10.50 9.03 -2.46
C THR A 8 -9.48 8.51 -3.49
N PHE A 9 -9.83 7.45 -4.22
CA PHE A 9 -8.94 6.75 -5.15
C PHE A 9 -8.80 7.42 -6.53
N GLN A 10 -9.64 8.42 -6.86
CA GLN A 10 -9.60 9.13 -8.15
C GLN A 10 -8.83 10.44 -8.11
N GLY A 11 -8.53 10.98 -6.92
CA GLY A 11 -7.93 12.32 -6.78
C GLY A 11 -6.55 12.36 -6.13
N ARG A 12 -6.07 11.26 -5.55
CA ARG A 12 -4.79 11.19 -4.86
C ARG A 12 -4.23 9.77 -4.81
N ASP A 13 -2.91 9.68 -4.68
CA ASP A 13 -2.24 8.43 -4.37
C ASP A 13 -2.63 7.96 -2.96
N VAL A 14 -2.94 6.67 -2.83
CA VAL A 14 -3.33 6.06 -1.54
C VAL A 14 -2.22 5.11 -1.11
N PHE A 15 -1.79 5.22 0.15
CA PHE A 15 -0.80 4.32 0.73
C PHE A 15 -1.49 3.52 1.83
N VAL A 16 -1.35 2.20 1.78
CA VAL A 16 -1.97 1.29 2.73
C VAL A 16 -0.88 0.46 3.36
N ASP A 17 -0.83 0.45 4.67
CA ASP A 17 0.04 -0.39 5.46
C ASP A 17 -0.67 -1.67 5.85
N TYR A 18 -0.02 -2.80 5.57
CA TYR A 18 -0.50 -4.10 5.98
C TYR A 18 0.56 -4.80 6.86
N PRO A 19 0.58 -4.49 8.17
CA PRO A 19 1.61 -5.00 9.08
C PRO A 19 1.52 -6.52 9.28
N PHE A 20 0.38 -7.15 8.95
CA PHE A 20 0.21 -8.60 9.07
C PHE A 20 1.13 -9.39 8.14
N GLU A 21 1.33 -8.93 6.91
CA GLU A 21 2.29 -9.51 5.96
C GLU A 21 3.59 -8.71 5.85
N GLU A 22 3.83 -7.77 6.78
CA GLU A 22 4.97 -6.84 6.75
C GLU A 22 5.13 -6.22 5.34
N VAL A 23 4.02 -5.74 4.76
CA VAL A 23 3.95 -5.21 3.39
C VAL A 23 3.11 -3.94 3.33
N MET A 24 3.42 -3.08 2.38
CA MET A 24 2.68 -1.87 2.06
C MET A 24 2.17 -1.93 0.64
N PHE A 25 1.10 -1.21 0.39
CA PHE A 25 0.55 -1.01 -0.94
C PHE A 25 0.51 0.47 -1.26
N ARG A 26 0.89 0.81 -2.49
CA ARG A 26 0.76 2.12 -3.09
C ARG A 26 -0.21 1.99 -4.25
N TRP A 27 -1.35 2.67 -4.14
CA TRP A 27 -2.29 2.85 -5.23
C TRP A 27 -1.90 4.07 -6.04
N ASP A 28 -1.51 3.85 -7.29
CA ASP A 28 -1.31 4.89 -8.28
C ASP A 28 -2.63 5.16 -9.00
N HIS A 29 -3.23 6.31 -8.73
CA HIS A 29 -4.53 6.69 -9.31
C HIS A 29 -4.44 7.10 -10.78
N GLN A 30 -3.25 7.49 -11.28
CA GLN A 30 -3.08 7.89 -12.69
C GLN A 30 -2.95 6.68 -13.59
N ALA A 31 -2.22 5.66 -13.13
CA ALA A 31 -2.02 4.42 -13.86
C ALA A 31 -3.08 3.35 -13.52
N GLU A 32 -3.87 3.56 -12.46
CA GLU A 32 -4.77 2.55 -11.86
C GLU A 32 -4.02 1.26 -11.50
N LEU A 33 -2.76 1.40 -11.07
CA LEU A 33 -1.85 0.31 -10.73
C LEU A 33 -1.59 0.26 -9.22
N ILE A 34 -1.50 -0.96 -8.70
CA ILE A 34 -1.14 -1.21 -7.31
C ILE A 34 0.32 -1.65 -7.27
N TYR A 35 1.16 -0.92 -6.55
CA TYR A 35 2.51 -1.35 -6.22
C TYR A 35 2.51 -1.88 -4.79
N ARG A 36 3.36 -2.87 -4.52
CA ARG A 36 3.60 -3.34 -3.15
C ARG A 36 5.04 -3.07 -2.75
N CYS A 37 5.27 -2.75 -1.49
CA CYS A 37 6.60 -2.52 -0.94
C CYS A 37 6.72 -3.28 0.37
N PHE A 38 7.67 -4.21 0.45
CA PHE A 38 7.95 -4.91 1.70
C PHE A 38 8.90 -4.09 2.55
N TYR A 39 8.71 -4.18 3.86
CA TYR A 39 9.53 -3.49 4.82
C TYR A 39 11.00 -3.93 4.67
N GLY A 40 11.89 -2.98 4.37
CA GLY A 40 13.33 -3.21 4.24
C GLY A 40 13.81 -3.90 2.95
N GLU A 41 12.92 -4.56 2.17
CA GLU A 41 13.24 -5.12 0.85
C GLU A 41 12.97 -4.13 -0.30
N GLY A 42 12.03 -3.20 -0.12
CA GLY A 42 11.71 -2.15 -1.09
C GLY A 42 10.51 -2.45 -1.99
N GLU A 43 10.22 -1.51 -2.89
CA GLU A 43 9.07 -1.57 -3.79
C GLU A 43 9.28 -2.64 -4.87
N TRP A 44 8.31 -3.53 -5.01
CA TRP A 44 8.31 -4.54 -6.05
C TRP A 44 8.02 -3.89 -7.40
N PRO A 45 8.81 -4.24 -8.45
CA PRO A 45 8.65 -3.66 -9.78
C PRO A 45 7.38 -4.16 -10.49
N GLU A 46 6.81 -5.27 -10.03
CA GLU A 46 5.64 -5.88 -10.65
C GLU A 46 4.34 -5.32 -10.04
N PRO A 47 3.53 -4.58 -10.81
CA PRO A 47 2.26 -4.08 -10.34
C PRO A 47 1.26 -5.23 -10.17
N LEU A 48 0.43 -5.11 -9.14
CA LEU A 48 -0.61 -6.09 -8.86
C LEU A 48 -1.88 -5.74 -9.66
N PRO A 49 -2.60 -6.75 -10.16
CA PRO A 49 -3.90 -6.54 -10.77
C PRO A 49 -4.90 -6.02 -9.72
N HIS A 50 -5.86 -5.20 -10.16
CA HIS A 50 -6.93 -4.67 -9.31
C HIS A 50 -7.80 -5.75 -8.62
N ASP A 51 -7.78 -6.97 -9.16
CA ASP A 51 -8.48 -8.14 -8.61
C ASP A 51 -7.67 -8.89 -7.53
N ASN A 52 -6.50 -8.35 -7.13
CA ASN A 52 -5.65 -9.04 -6.19
C ASN A 52 -6.30 -9.12 -4.79
N ARG A 53 -6.39 -10.35 -4.29
CA ARG A 53 -6.91 -10.67 -2.96
C ARG A 53 -6.13 -9.98 -1.85
N LEU A 54 -4.79 -9.92 -1.93
CA LEU A 54 -3.96 -9.23 -0.94
C LEU A 54 -4.32 -7.75 -0.81
N PHE A 55 -4.58 -7.08 -1.92
CA PHE A 55 -4.96 -5.67 -1.89
C PHE A 55 -6.34 -5.48 -1.26
N ASN A 56 -7.29 -6.37 -1.55
CA ASN A 56 -8.59 -6.35 -0.88
C ASN A 56 -8.47 -6.61 0.62
N ASP A 57 -7.64 -7.56 1.05
CA ASP A 57 -7.36 -7.82 2.46
C ASP A 57 -6.67 -6.61 3.12
N ALA A 58 -5.69 -5.98 2.47
CA ALA A 58 -5.05 -4.76 2.95
C ALA A 58 -6.02 -3.58 3.04
N LEU A 59 -7.01 -3.47 2.15
CA LEU A 59 -8.04 -2.43 2.26
C LEU A 59 -9.06 -2.69 3.38
N LEU A 60 -9.25 -3.96 3.77
CA LEU A 60 -10.20 -4.36 4.81
C LEU A 60 -9.56 -4.35 6.21
N TYR A 61 -8.32 -4.81 6.30
CA TYR A 61 -7.60 -5.07 7.54
C TYR A 61 -6.33 -4.24 7.70
N GLY A 62 -5.86 -3.58 6.64
CA GLY A 62 -4.75 -2.65 6.71
C GLY A 62 -5.20 -1.25 7.10
N ASP A 63 -4.20 -0.41 7.33
CA ASP A 63 -4.37 0.98 7.73
C ASP A 63 -3.94 1.91 6.59
N GLU A 64 -4.77 2.87 6.22
CA GLU A 64 -4.35 3.94 5.31
C GLU A 64 -3.30 4.79 6.03
N ILE A 65 -2.13 4.92 5.41
CA ILE A 65 -1.01 5.71 5.91
C ILE A 65 -0.71 6.86 4.97
N ASP A 66 -0.02 7.88 5.47
CA ASP A 66 0.50 8.96 4.63
C ASP A 66 1.81 8.57 3.94
N ARG A 67 2.13 9.28 2.84
CA ARG A 67 3.40 9.12 2.10
C ARG A 67 4.64 9.19 3.01
N GLN A 68 4.61 10.04 4.04
CA GLN A 68 5.73 10.16 4.98
C GLN A 68 5.93 8.87 5.78
N GLN A 69 4.84 8.24 6.24
CA GLN A 69 4.92 6.97 6.96
C GLN A 69 5.40 5.84 6.04
N TYR A 70 4.97 5.85 4.78
CA TYR A 70 5.44 4.91 3.77
C TYR A 70 6.96 5.02 3.56
N ASP A 71 7.52 6.23 3.42
CA ASP A 71 8.97 6.42 3.26
C ASP A 71 9.75 5.97 4.50
N VAL A 72 9.28 6.34 5.70
CA VAL A 72 9.93 5.96 6.96
C VAL A 72 10.02 4.45 7.08
N LYS A 73 8.91 3.75 6.85
CA LYS A 73 8.84 2.30 7.03
C LYS A 73 9.45 1.52 5.87
N ALA A 74 9.41 2.03 4.64
CA ALA A 74 10.16 1.46 3.51
C ALA A 74 11.68 1.53 3.75
N ARG A 75 12.15 2.56 4.47
CA ARG A 75 13.56 2.72 4.88
C ARG A 75 13.89 2.06 6.20
N ASP A 76 12.88 1.60 6.95
CA ASP A 76 13.06 0.93 8.22
C ASP A 76 13.62 -0.48 8.00
N ARG A 77 14.94 -0.56 7.90
CA ARG A 77 15.73 -1.79 7.86
C ARG A 77 15.98 -2.32 9.29
N SER A 78 15.01 -2.20 10.19
CA SER A 78 15.21 -2.55 11.59
C SER A 78 14.97 -4.04 11.84
N LYS A 79 15.85 -4.89 11.29
CA LYS A 79 16.26 -6.14 11.93
C LYS A 79 17.79 -6.17 11.92
N ARG A 80 18.37 -5.68 13.01
CA ARG A 80 19.75 -5.93 13.41
C ARG A 80 19.75 -6.93 14.56
#